data_AF-A0A536LHG7-F1
#
_entry.id   AF-A0A536LHG7-F1
#
_cell.length_a   1.000
_cell.length_b   1.000
_cell.length_c   1.000
_cell.angle_alpha   90.00
_cell.angle_beta   90.00
_cell.angle_gamma   90.00
#
_symmetry.space_group_name_H-M   'P 1'
#
loop_
_entity.id
_entity.type
_entity.pdbx_description
1 polymer ?
#
loop_
_entity_poly.entity_id
_entity_poly.type
_entity_poly.pdbx_seq_one_letter_code
_entity_poly.pdbx_strand_id
1 'polypeptide(L)'
;HPSEGPAIATPWSGEGAKWSAKEVIGHFLFSDRSLNQMIAEMAGLPPSVQVPIVRAMGEQSAEDERQSIDELRRRLDGFFDDTRALLSSLESKGVPKGELSFPHPVFGPLTATEWIAFHWLHTMDHVGQITAVKSAPGYPAA
;
A
#
# COMPACT_ATOMS: atom_id res chain seq x y z
N HIS A 1 0.06 21.19 31.60
CA HIS A 1 1.21 20.53 30.97
C HIS A 1 0.85 19.08 30.70
N PRO A 2 0.48 18.67 29.48
CA PRO A 2 0.39 17.25 29.18
C PRO A 2 1.78 16.71 28.85
N SER A 3 2.06 15.57 29.45
CA SER A 3 3.25 14.74 29.30
C SER A 3 3.44 14.32 27.84
N GLU A 4 4.58 14.67 27.26
CA GLU A 4 5.03 14.13 25.97
C GLU A 4 5.34 12.63 26.17
N GLY A 5 4.46 11.77 25.66
CA GLY A 5 4.81 10.36 25.44
C GLY A 5 5.90 10.26 24.37
N PRO A 6 6.70 9.18 24.35
CA PRO A 6 7.81 9.08 23.41
C PRO A 6 7.28 9.17 21.99
N ALA A 7 7.80 10.16 21.25
CA ALA A 7 7.56 10.29 19.82
C ALA A 7 8.00 8.99 19.16
N ILE A 8 7.04 8.25 18.59
CA ILE A 8 7.34 7.12 17.73
C ILE A 8 8.04 7.72 16.52
N ALA A 9 9.36 7.58 16.48
CA ALA A 9 10.16 7.93 15.33
C ALA A 9 9.83 6.93 14.22
N THR A 10 8.78 7.21 13.46
CA THR A 10 8.51 6.52 12.21
C THR A 10 9.63 6.96 11.24
N PRO A 11 10.47 6.06 10.72
CA PRO A 11 11.60 6.46 9.90
C PRO A 11 11.08 7.03 8.57
N TRP A 12 10.97 8.36 8.53
CA TRP A 12 10.85 9.15 7.31
C TRP A 12 12.26 9.42 6.78
N SER A 13 12.86 8.39 6.21
CA SER A 13 14.07 8.40 5.38
C SER A 13 14.50 6.95 5.21
N GLY A 14 15.15 6.63 4.10
CA GLY A 14 15.63 5.28 3.77
C GLY A 14 16.72 4.70 4.70
N GLU A 15 16.64 4.95 6.00
CA GLU A 15 17.48 4.41 7.07
C GLU A 15 16.86 3.18 7.77
N GLY A 16 15.63 2.80 7.40
CA GLY A 16 15.04 1.53 7.81
C GLY A 16 15.83 0.32 7.30
N ALA A 17 15.56 -0.87 7.86
CA ALA A 17 16.10 -2.12 7.35
C ALA A 17 15.89 -2.20 5.83
N LYS A 18 16.97 -2.39 5.06
CA LYS A 18 16.89 -2.43 3.60
C LYS A 18 16.17 -3.71 3.18
N TRP A 19 14.87 -3.61 2.95
CA TRP A 19 14.06 -4.69 2.42
C TRP A 19 14.56 -5.12 1.04
N SER A 20 14.57 -6.44 0.82
CA SER A 20 14.73 -7.04 -0.49
C SER A 20 13.54 -6.70 -1.40
N ALA A 21 13.72 -6.82 -2.72
CA ALA A 21 12.63 -6.62 -3.67
C ALA A 21 11.41 -7.53 -3.38
N LYS A 22 11.65 -8.73 -2.85
CA LYS A 22 10.58 -9.67 -2.45
C LYS A 22 9.78 -9.13 -1.26
N GLU A 23 10.45 -8.63 -0.22
CA GLU A 23 9.81 -8.04 0.97
C GLU A 23 9.04 -6.78 0.61
N VAL A 24 9.58 -5.94 -0.28
CA VAL A 24 8.87 -4.75 -0.81
C VAL A 24 7.58 -5.16 -1.53
N ILE A 25 7.63 -6.17 -2.40
CA ILE A 25 6.43 -6.68 -3.08
C ILE A 25 5.40 -7.23 -2.09
N GLY A 26 5.84 -8.00 -1.09
CA GLY A 26 4.96 -8.56 -0.07
C GLY A 26 4.26 -7.48 0.75
N HIS A 27 5.00 -6.45 1.18
CA HIS A 27 4.44 -5.28 1.85
C HIS A 27 3.41 -4.57 0.98
N PHE A 28 3.77 -4.26 -0.27
CA PHE A 28 2.89 -3.59 -1.23
C PHE A 28 1.57 -4.33 -1.40
N LEU A 29 1.60 -5.64 -1.61
CA LEU A 29 0.38 -6.45 -1.72
C LEU A 29 -0.48 -6.41 -0.45
N PHE A 30 0.16 -6.40 0.72
CA PHE A 30 -0.55 -6.39 1.99
C PHE A 30 -1.20 -5.02 2.27
N SER A 31 -0.44 -3.93 2.14
CA SER A 31 -0.93 -2.57 2.36
C SER A 31 -1.97 -2.16 1.34
N ASP A 32 -1.69 -2.36 0.06
CA ASP A 32 -2.46 -1.72 -1.01
C ASP A 32 -3.76 -2.46 -1.30
N ARG A 33 -3.84 -3.77 -1.01
CA ARG A 33 -5.14 -4.49 -0.98
C ARG A 33 -6.04 -3.95 0.13
N SER A 34 -5.48 -3.67 1.30
CA SER A 34 -6.24 -3.05 2.38
C SER A 34 -6.72 -1.65 1.98
N LEU A 35 -5.91 -0.88 1.24
CA LEU A 35 -6.32 0.43 0.73
C LEU A 35 -7.47 0.32 -0.28
N ASN A 36 -7.40 -0.61 -1.23
CA ASN A 36 -8.48 -0.85 -2.20
C ASN A 36 -9.79 -1.21 -1.51
N GLN A 37 -9.74 -2.07 -0.48
CA GLN A 37 -10.91 -2.40 0.30
C GLN A 37 -11.51 -1.17 1.00
N MET A 38 -10.70 -0.34 1.66
CA MET A 38 -11.20 0.85 2.36
C MET A 38 -11.77 1.90 1.39
N ILE A 39 -11.16 2.06 0.21
CA ILE A 39 -11.69 2.94 -0.84
C ILE A 39 -13.04 2.43 -1.35
N ALA A 40 -13.18 1.12 -1.57
CA ALA A 40 -14.45 0.51 -1.98
C ALA A 40 -15.54 0.71 -0.91
N GLU A 41 -15.21 0.46 0.37
CA GLU A 41 -16.11 0.64 1.50
C GLU A 41 -16.59 2.10 1.64
N MET A 42 -15.68 3.08 1.54
CA MET A 42 -16.04 4.50 1.50
C MET A 42 -16.96 4.84 0.32
N ALA A 43 -16.73 4.21 -0.83
CA ALA A 43 -17.57 4.38 -2.00
C ALA A 43 -18.91 3.65 -1.89
N GLY A 44 -19.18 2.91 -0.81
CA GLY A 44 -20.34 2.03 -0.69
C GLY A 44 -20.38 0.98 -1.80
N LEU A 45 -19.20 0.52 -2.22
CA LEU A 45 -19.00 -0.55 -3.20
C LEU A 45 -18.55 -1.81 -2.44
N PRO A 46 -18.93 -3.01 -2.91
CA PRO A 46 -18.35 -4.24 -2.39
C PRO A 46 -16.86 -4.30 -2.77
N PRO A 47 -15.94 -4.64 -1.84
CA PRO A 47 -14.55 -4.85 -2.19
C PRO A 47 -14.39 -6.13 -3.02
N SER A 48 -13.49 -6.13 -4.01
CA SER A 48 -13.18 -7.30 -4.84
C SER A 48 -12.57 -8.45 -4.02
N VAL A 49 -11.74 -8.09 -3.03
CA VAL A 49 -11.09 -9.02 -2.11
C VAL A 49 -11.18 -8.45 -0.70
N GLN A 50 -11.51 -9.30 0.27
CA GLN A 50 -11.47 -8.94 1.69
C GLN A 50 -10.14 -9.35 2.30
N VAL A 51 -9.47 -8.40 2.94
CA VAL A 51 -8.17 -8.59 3.60
C VAL A 51 -8.18 -7.94 4.99
N PRO A 52 -7.25 -8.32 5.88
CA PRO A 52 -7.04 -7.59 7.13
C PRO A 52 -6.73 -6.11 6.86
N ILE A 53 -7.37 -5.22 7.63
CA ILE A 53 -7.14 -3.78 7.49
C ILE A 53 -5.78 -3.40 8.10
N VAL A 54 -4.91 -2.82 7.27
CA VAL A 54 -3.59 -2.33 7.68
C VAL A 54 -3.71 -0.89 8.17
N ARG A 55 -3.27 -0.63 9.41
CA ARG A 55 -3.38 0.69 10.07
C ARG A 55 -2.05 1.28 10.53
N ALA A 56 -0.93 0.67 10.17
CA ALA A 56 0.40 1.12 10.55
C ALA A 56 1.34 1.15 9.34
N MET A 57 2.36 1.99 9.42
CA MET A 57 3.39 2.12 8.38
C MET A 57 4.37 0.94 8.46
N GLY A 58 4.81 0.46 7.30
CA GLY A 58 5.87 -0.56 7.22
C GLY A 58 5.48 -1.95 7.72
N GLU A 59 4.19 -2.24 7.82
CA GLU A 59 3.68 -3.56 8.24
C GLU A 59 4.03 -4.64 7.20
N GLN A 60 4.55 -5.77 7.67
CA GLN A 60 4.87 -6.92 6.83
C GLN A 60 3.81 -8.01 6.97
N SER A 61 3.57 -8.73 5.88
CA SER A 61 2.70 -9.91 5.86
C SER A 61 3.55 -11.17 5.92
N ALA A 62 3.53 -11.85 7.07
CA ALA A 62 4.19 -13.15 7.20
C ALA A 62 3.65 -14.17 6.17
N GLU A 63 2.40 -14.02 5.70
CA GLU A 63 1.85 -14.85 4.64
C GLU A 63 2.52 -14.61 3.29
N ASP A 64 2.68 -13.35 2.90
CA ASP A 64 3.29 -12.97 1.62
C ASP A 64 4.80 -13.22 1.63
N GLU A 65 5.46 -13.04 2.77
CA GLU A 65 6.89 -13.37 2.94
C GLU A 65 7.20 -14.86 2.72
N ARG A 66 6.26 -15.76 3.03
CA ARG A 66 6.41 -17.20 2.79
C ARG A 66 6.26 -17.58 1.31
N GLN A 67 5.71 -16.72 0.46
CA GLN A 67 5.50 -17.02 -0.95
C GLN A 67 6.80 -17.00 -1.75
N SER A 68 6.82 -17.63 -2.92
CA SER A 68 7.91 -17.45 -3.89
C SER A 68 7.78 -16.11 -4.62
N ILE A 69 8.86 -15.62 -5.23
CA ILE A 69 8.80 -14.38 -6.01
C ILE A 69 7.85 -14.50 -7.21
N ASP A 70 7.74 -15.69 -7.81
CA ASP A 70 6.83 -15.93 -8.95
C ASP A 70 5.36 -15.96 -8.51
N GLU A 71 5.08 -16.45 -7.31
CA GLU A 71 3.74 -16.38 -6.73
C GLU A 71 3.37 -14.92 -6.39
N LEU A 72 4.30 -14.16 -5.83
CA LEU A 72 4.09 -12.74 -5.56
C LEU A 72 3.84 -11.94 -6.85
N ARG A 73 4.52 -12.27 -7.96
CA ARG A 73 4.23 -11.67 -9.27
C ARG A 73 2.82 -11.94 -9.76
N ARG A 74 2.36 -13.19 -9.70
CA ARG A 74 0.97 -13.54 -10.05
C ARG A 74 -0.05 -12.80 -9.18
N ARG A 75 0.24 -12.67 -7.88
CA ARG A 75 -0.59 -11.91 -6.94
C ARG A 75 -0.63 -10.42 -7.28
N LEU A 76 0.48 -9.86 -7.79
CA LEU A 76 0.58 -8.49 -8.31
C LEU A 76 -0.35 -8.29 -9.50
N ASP A 77 -0.34 -9.22 -10.47
CA ASP A 77 -1.20 -9.14 -11.64
C ASP A 77 -2.68 -9.09 -11.23
N GLY A 78 -3.10 -10.02 -10.35
CA GLY A 78 -4.46 -10.03 -9.81
C GLY A 78 -4.81 -8.75 -9.03
N PHE A 79 -3.86 -8.22 -8.25
CA PHE A 79 -4.06 -6.94 -7.55
C PHE A 79 -4.31 -5.77 -8.51
N PHE A 80 -3.59 -5.69 -9.64
CA PHE A 80 -3.81 -4.63 -10.62
C PHE A 80 -5.14 -4.80 -11.37
N ASP A 81 -5.58 -6.04 -11.60
CA ASP A 81 -6.91 -6.31 -12.14
C ASP A 81 -8.02 -5.87 -11.17
N ASP A 82 -7.88 -6.18 -9.88
CA ASP A 82 -8.81 -5.74 -8.84
C ASP A 82 -8.86 -4.20 -8.72
N THR A 83 -7.68 -3.55 -8.78
CA THR A 83 -7.56 -2.09 -8.74
C THR A 83 -8.24 -1.46 -9.94
N ARG A 84 -8.06 -2.02 -11.15
CA ARG A 84 -8.73 -1.55 -12.36
C ARG A 84 -10.25 -1.67 -12.24
N ALA A 85 -10.75 -2.80 -11.74
CA ALA A 85 -12.19 -3.00 -11.53
C ALA A 85 -12.78 -2.00 -10.51
N LEU A 86 -12.05 -1.70 -9.43
CA LEU A 86 -12.44 -0.67 -8.47
C LEU A 86 -12.52 0.71 -9.13
N LEU A 87 -11.48 1.12 -9.87
CA LEU A 87 -11.45 2.40 -10.54
C LEU A 87 -12.59 2.55 -11.56
N SER A 88 -12.88 1.52 -12.36
CA SER A 88 -14.04 1.53 -13.29
C SER A 88 -15.38 1.63 -12.56
N SER A 89 -15.50 1.01 -11.39
CA SER A 89 -16.71 1.11 -10.55
C SER A 89 -16.87 2.52 -9.97
N LEU A 90 -15.77 3.14 -9.54
CA LEU A 90 -15.74 4.52 -9.05
C LEU A 90 -16.07 5.53 -10.16
N GLU A 91 -15.57 5.31 -11.38
CA GLU A 91 -15.90 6.13 -12.54
C GLU A 91 -17.41 6.06 -12.86
N SER A 92 -17.99 4.85 -12.79
CA SER A 92 -19.40 4.61 -13.11
C SER A 92 -20.37 5.17 -12.05
N LYS A 93 -20.01 5.06 -10.77
CA LYS A 93 -20.84 5.50 -9.62
C LYS A 93 -20.61 6.96 -9.24
N GLY A 94 -19.43 7.48 -9.54
CA GLY A 94 -18.89 8.71 -8.99
C GLY A 94 -18.13 8.45 -7.68
N VAL A 95 -16.97 9.08 -7.54
CA VAL A 95 -16.20 9.08 -6.29
C VAL A 95 -16.97 9.88 -5.22
N PRO A 96 -17.11 9.38 -3.98
CA PRO A 96 -17.72 10.14 -2.90
C PRO A 96 -17.06 11.51 -2.73
N LYS A 97 -17.86 12.57 -2.68
CA LYS A 97 -17.34 13.93 -2.50
C LYS A 97 -17.04 14.20 -1.03
N GLY A 98 -15.79 14.57 -0.73
CA GLY A 98 -15.33 15.44 0.36
C GLY A 98 -15.64 15.11 1.83
N GLU A 99 -16.65 14.30 2.12
CA GLU A 99 -17.18 14.12 3.48
C GLU A 99 -16.78 12.77 4.08
N LEU A 100 -16.56 11.75 3.24
CA LEU A 100 -16.08 10.44 3.68
C LEU A 100 -14.56 10.40 3.67
N SER A 101 -13.97 10.19 4.85
CA SER A 101 -12.53 10.08 5.04
C SER A 101 -12.19 8.99 6.07
N PHE A 102 -10.98 8.45 5.97
CA PHE A 102 -10.41 7.60 7.02
C PHE A 102 -8.95 7.99 7.28
N PRO A 103 -8.43 7.76 8.51
CA PRO A 103 -7.13 8.29 8.91
C PRO A 103 -5.95 7.51 8.30
N HIS A 104 -5.06 8.26 7.65
CA HIS A 104 -3.70 7.83 7.35
C HIS A 104 -2.83 7.99 8.60
N PRO A 105 -1.94 7.03 8.94
CA PRO A 105 -1.12 7.09 10.17
C PRO A 105 -0.27 8.36 10.32
N VAL A 106 0.21 8.89 9.19
CA VAL A 106 1.01 10.13 9.10
C VAL A 106 0.18 11.38 8.76
N PHE A 107 -0.61 11.35 7.67
CA PHE A 107 -1.29 12.53 7.15
C PHE A 107 -2.63 12.86 7.81
N GLY A 108 -3.12 12.02 8.73
CA GLY A 108 -4.46 12.19 9.31
C GLY A 108 -5.57 11.81 8.33
N PRO A 109 -6.80 12.32 8.50
CA PRO A 109 -7.93 11.96 7.65
C PRO A 109 -7.69 12.31 6.19
N LEU A 110 -7.79 11.31 5.30
CA LEU A 110 -7.77 11.50 3.85
C LEU A 110 -9.12 11.08 3.26
N THR A 111 -9.60 11.85 2.30
CA THR A 111 -10.76 11.54 1.46
C THR A 111 -10.45 10.41 0.48
N ALA A 112 -11.48 9.83 -0.16
CA ALA A 112 -11.28 8.80 -1.18
C ALA A 112 -10.32 9.23 -2.31
N THR A 113 -10.41 10.48 -2.78
CA THR A 113 -9.51 11.00 -3.82
C THR A 113 -8.07 11.14 -3.33
N GLU A 114 -7.88 11.61 -2.09
CA GLU A 114 -6.54 11.72 -1.50
C GLU A 114 -5.92 10.34 -1.23
N TRP A 115 -6.73 9.34 -0.86
CA TRP A 115 -6.28 7.95 -0.75
C TRP A 115 -5.86 7.35 -2.09
N ILE A 116 -6.59 7.63 -3.17
CA ILE A 116 -6.20 7.21 -4.52
C ILE A 116 -4.88 7.88 -4.93
N ALA A 117 -4.71 9.17 -4.62
CA ALA A 117 -3.46 9.88 -4.90
C ALA A 117 -2.29 9.31 -4.07
N PHE A 118 -2.51 9.03 -2.78
CA PHE A 118 -1.52 8.40 -1.92
C PHE A 118 -1.10 7.03 -2.45
N HIS A 119 -2.06 6.20 -2.86
CA HIS A 119 -1.80 4.87 -3.42
C HIS A 119 -0.85 4.94 -4.63
N TRP A 120 -1.05 5.92 -5.51
CA TRP A 120 -0.16 6.16 -6.64
C TRP A 120 1.26 6.57 -6.20
N LEU A 121 1.38 7.51 -5.27
CA LEU A 121 2.68 7.93 -4.72
C LEU A 121 3.41 6.77 -4.05
N HIS A 122 2.70 6.00 -3.22
CA HIS A 122 3.22 4.83 -2.51
C HIS A 122 3.74 3.75 -3.49
N THR A 123 2.98 3.50 -4.55
CA THR A 123 3.39 2.59 -5.63
C THR A 123 4.71 3.06 -6.27
N MET A 124 4.81 4.35 -6.61
CA MET A 124 6.01 4.92 -7.24
C MET A 124 7.23 4.84 -6.32
N ASP A 125 7.07 5.10 -5.03
CA ASP A 125 8.13 4.99 -4.03
C ASP A 125 8.69 3.55 -3.97
N HIS A 126 7.82 2.55 -3.98
CA HIS A 126 8.25 1.14 -4.00
C HIS A 126 8.89 0.71 -5.31
N VAL A 127 8.43 1.22 -6.46
CA VAL A 127 9.13 1.01 -7.75
C VAL A 127 10.54 1.60 -7.68
N GLY A 128 10.70 2.79 -7.10
CA GLY A 128 11.99 3.40 -6.84
C GLY A 128 12.89 2.55 -5.94
N GLN A 129 12.34 2.04 -4.84
CA GLN A 129 13.06 1.16 -3.90
C GLN A 129 13.53 -0.14 -4.58
N ILE A 130 12.66 -0.82 -5.33
CA ILE A 130 13.03 -2.04 -6.07
C ILE A 130 14.10 -1.75 -7.12
N THR A 131 13.99 -0.61 -7.80
CA THR A 131 14.99 -0.18 -8.80
C THR A 131 16.35 0.03 -8.14
N ALA A 132 16.40 0.72 -6.99
CA ALA A 132 17.62 0.93 -6.23
C ALA A 132 18.24 -0.39 -5.74
N VAL A 133 17.43 -1.36 -5.28
CA VAL A 133 17.89 -2.69 -4.89
C VAL A 133 18.54 -3.41 -6.08
N LYS A 134 17.90 -3.38 -7.26
CA LYS A 134 18.43 -4.04 -8.47
C LYS A 134 19.69 -3.38 -9.02
N SER A 135 19.87 -2.08 -8.79
CA SER A 135 21.07 -1.33 -9.19
C SER A 135 22.22 -1.42 -8.19
N ALA A 136 22.02 -2.06 -7.03
CA ALA A 136 23.05 -2.17 -6.01
C ALA A 136 24.23 -3.06 -6.48
N PRO A 137 25.49 -2.69 -6.17
CA PRO A 137 26.64 -3.54 -6.44
C PRO A 137 26.46 -4.95 -5.83
N GLY A 138 26.68 -5.98 -6.65
CA GLY A 138 26.52 -7.37 -6.23
C GLY A 138 25.12 -7.96 -6.41
N TYR A 139 24.15 -7.21 -6.94
CA TYR A 139 22.87 -7.78 -7.35
C TYR A 139 23.07 -8.76 -8.53
N PRO A 140 22.45 -9.96 -8.52
CA PRO A 140 22.62 -10.93 -9.60
C PRO A 140 22.16 -10.36 -10.95
N ALA A 141 22.94 -10.61 -12.00
CA ALA A 141 22.47 -10.38 -13.37
C ALA A 141 21.27 -11.31 -13.66
N ALA A 142 20.29 -10.80 -14.39
CA ALA A 142 19.08 -11.52 -14.80
C ALA A 142 19.38 -12.58 -15.87
#